data_AF-A0A2V6TEI7-F1
#
_entry.id   AF-A0A2V6TEI7-F1
#
_cell.length_a   1.000
_cell.length_b   1.000
_cell.length_c   1.000
_cell.angle_alpha   90.00
_cell.angle_beta   90.00
_cell.angle_gamma   90.00
#
_symmetry.space_group_name_H-M   'P 1'
#
loop_
_entity.id
_entity.type
_entity.pdbx_description
1 polymer ?
#
loop_
_entity_poly.entity_id
_entity_poly.type
_entity_poly.pdbx_seq_one_letter_code
_entity_poly.pdbx_strand_id
1 'polypeptide(L)'
;RNLQRDPAIQLLQGDLAGSGWSMMVNVTKPPTDDLRVRQALEWGVDRAAMVRAIWQGIPKPACSPLTAVMFGYDAATCSVYRYDPKKAGEMLDEAGWKMGPAGVRRKDGQDLALALYYRSDNSDFTAMATFLQSMYQPIGIRIDLNGLAQAGYFNAVRSGQHNLQFWWDTRTDPDMVRMLLYSANANGGTNRNRYKNAEMDKLIDDAAGTTDPVRRKRLYTEIQMKVLREAVMVFFADPLNVFAYQKAKVMGPVLDWSATNVLLHDAWLKR
;
A
#
# COMPACT_ATOMS: atom_id res chain seq x y z
N ARG A 1 -8.34 -6.80 26.78
CA ARG A 1 -7.59 -5.97 27.76
C ARG A 1 -6.65 -5.07 26.97
N ASN A 2 -6.84 -3.75 26.99
CA ASN A 2 -6.02 -2.83 26.21
C ASN A 2 -4.68 -2.58 26.92
N LEU A 3 -3.57 -3.07 26.34
CA LEU A 3 -2.23 -2.94 26.91
C LEU A 3 -1.75 -1.49 27.01
N GLN A 4 -2.24 -0.58 26.14
CA GLN A 4 -1.90 0.85 26.20
C GLN A 4 -2.41 1.52 27.48
N ARG A 5 -3.45 0.97 28.11
CA ARG A 5 -4.06 1.53 29.32
C ARG A 5 -3.55 0.87 30.60
N ASP A 6 -2.69 -0.13 30.50
CA ASP A 6 -2.13 -0.82 31.65
C ASP A 6 -0.88 -0.07 32.15
N PRO A 7 -0.90 0.57 33.33
CA PRO A 7 0.23 1.38 33.81
C PRO A 7 1.47 0.53 34.11
N ALA A 8 1.35 -0.79 34.21
CA ALA A 8 2.47 -1.70 34.37
C ALA A 8 3.22 -1.96 33.05
N ILE A 9 2.63 -1.63 31.91
CA ILE A 9 3.18 -1.91 30.59
C ILE A 9 3.73 -0.62 29.98
N GLN A 10 4.95 -0.72 29.46
CA GLN A 10 5.54 0.30 28.58
C GLN A 10 5.54 -0.24 27.16
N LEU A 11 5.15 0.62 26.21
CA LEU A 11 5.20 0.31 24.78
C LEU A 11 6.43 0.96 24.15
N LEU A 12 7.07 0.22 23.24
CA LEU A 12 8.04 0.74 22.28
C LEU A 12 7.38 0.68 20.91
N GLN A 13 7.31 1.81 20.23
CA GLN A 13 6.77 1.92 18.89
C GLN A 13 7.86 2.47 17.98
N GLY A 14 7.98 1.89 16.79
CA GLY A 14 8.89 2.41 15.79
C GLY A 14 8.30 2.24 14.39
N ASP A 15 8.28 3.34 13.65
CA ASP A 15 7.83 3.41 12.27
C ASP A 15 8.83 2.64 11.38
N LEU A 16 8.32 1.77 10.50
CA LEU A 16 9.16 0.94 9.64
C LEU A 16 9.42 1.63 8.30
N ALA A 17 10.70 1.69 7.93
CA ALA A 17 11.15 2.20 6.63
C ALA A 17 10.82 1.21 5.51
N GLY A 18 10.27 1.71 4.39
CA GLY A 18 10.07 0.93 3.17
C GLY A 18 8.84 1.38 2.38
N SER A 19 8.03 0.41 1.97
CA SER A 19 6.74 0.64 1.33
C SER A 19 5.63 0.13 2.24
N GLY A 20 4.68 1.03 2.55
CA GLY A 20 3.60 0.72 3.45
C GLY A 20 2.60 -0.28 2.90
N TRP A 21 1.61 -0.62 3.73
CA TRP A 21 0.47 -1.43 3.31
C TRP A 21 -0.21 -0.76 2.12
N SER A 22 -0.24 -1.46 1.00
CA SER A 22 -0.71 -0.94 -0.27
C SER A 22 -1.32 -2.03 -1.14
N MET A 23 -2.00 -1.60 -2.19
CA MET A 23 -2.54 -2.45 -3.24
C MET A 23 -1.89 -2.06 -4.57
N MET A 24 -1.27 -3.03 -5.23
CA MET A 24 -0.73 -2.91 -6.58
C MET A 24 -1.83 -3.18 -7.60
N VAL A 25 -1.86 -2.38 -8.66
CA VAL A 25 -2.89 -2.44 -9.70
C VAL A 25 -2.26 -2.91 -11.01
N ASN A 26 -2.75 -4.03 -11.55
CA ASN A 26 -2.29 -4.55 -12.83
C ASN A 26 -2.82 -3.68 -13.98
N VAL A 27 -1.95 -2.82 -14.52
CA VAL A 27 -2.31 -1.82 -15.54
C VAL A 27 -2.51 -2.40 -16.94
N THR A 28 -2.27 -3.69 -17.14
CA THR A 28 -2.41 -4.34 -18.46
C THR A 28 -3.65 -5.24 -18.54
N LYS A 29 -4.42 -5.34 -17.46
CA LYS A 29 -5.57 -6.25 -17.39
C LYS A 29 -6.86 -5.43 -17.35
N PRO A 30 -7.81 -5.65 -18.28
CA PRO A 30 -9.11 -5.01 -18.19
C PRO A 30 -9.84 -5.36 -16.88
N PRO A 31 -10.58 -4.41 -16.28
CA PRO A 31 -10.74 -3.01 -16.67
C PRO A 31 -9.74 -2.05 -16.00
N THR A 32 -8.71 -2.55 -15.32
CA THR A 32 -7.67 -1.73 -14.67
C THR A 32 -6.63 -1.17 -15.63
N ASP A 33 -6.75 -1.48 -16.93
CA ASP A 33 -6.02 -0.83 -18.02
C ASP A 33 -6.48 0.61 -18.28
N ASP A 34 -7.74 0.95 -17.99
CA ASP A 34 -8.23 2.33 -17.99
C ASP A 34 -7.72 3.11 -16.76
N LEU A 35 -7.00 4.21 -17.01
CA LEU A 35 -6.50 5.09 -15.95
C LEU A 35 -7.62 5.61 -15.03
N ARG A 36 -8.79 5.92 -15.57
CA ARG A 36 -9.90 6.47 -14.77
C ARG A 36 -10.47 5.45 -13.79
N VAL A 37 -10.46 4.17 -14.15
CA VAL A 37 -10.82 3.08 -13.23
C VAL A 37 -9.82 3.03 -12.08
N ARG A 38 -8.52 3.14 -12.37
CA ARG A 38 -7.48 3.16 -11.33
C ARG A 38 -7.56 4.40 -10.43
N GLN A 39 -7.81 5.57 -11.00
CA GLN A 39 -8.02 6.80 -10.23
C GLN A 39 -9.27 6.70 -9.35
N ALA A 40 -10.36 6.09 -9.84
CA ALA A 40 -11.55 5.85 -9.04
C ALA A 40 -11.27 4.95 -7.82
N LEU A 41 -10.34 3.99 -7.92
CA LEU A 41 -9.90 3.19 -6.77
C LEU A 41 -9.25 4.08 -5.70
N GLU A 42 -8.40 5.03 -6.07
CA GLU A 42 -7.77 5.96 -5.12
C GLU A 42 -8.80 6.87 -4.41
N TRP A 43 -9.77 7.42 -5.15
CA TRP A 43 -10.84 8.25 -4.56
C TRP A 43 -11.85 7.42 -3.74
N GLY A 44 -11.97 6.12 -4.01
CA GLY A 44 -12.96 5.22 -3.40
C GLY A 44 -12.56 4.65 -2.05
N VAL A 45 -11.31 4.83 -1.58
CA VAL A 45 -10.84 4.24 -0.31
C VAL A 45 -10.71 5.29 0.78
N ASP A 46 -11.42 5.07 1.89
CA ASP A 46 -11.19 5.80 3.14
C ASP A 46 -10.07 5.14 3.93
N ARG A 47 -8.85 5.62 3.70
CA ARG A 47 -7.63 5.14 4.36
C ARG A 47 -7.69 5.33 5.87
N ALA A 48 -8.32 6.41 6.33
CA ALA A 48 -8.44 6.71 7.76
C ALA A 48 -9.45 5.76 8.43
N ALA A 49 -10.57 5.45 7.77
CA ALA A 49 -11.52 4.44 8.24
C ALA A 49 -10.92 3.04 8.25
N MET A 50 -10.14 2.68 7.21
CA MET A 50 -9.42 1.40 7.17
C MET A 50 -8.48 1.27 8.38
N VAL A 51 -7.70 2.32 8.64
CA VAL A 51 -6.77 2.37 9.78
C VAL A 51 -7.47 2.19 11.13
N ARG A 52 -8.63 2.83 11.32
CA ARG A 52 -9.43 2.66 12.54
C ARG A 52 -10.03 1.27 12.66
N ALA A 53 -10.54 0.72 11.55
CA ALA A 53 -11.25 -0.55 11.54
C ALA A 53 -10.32 -1.76 11.72
N ILE A 54 -9.16 -1.76 11.05
CA ILE A 54 -8.25 -2.91 11.01
C ILE A 54 -7.18 -2.80 12.11
N TRP A 55 -6.57 -1.63 12.25
CA TRP A 55 -5.41 -1.44 13.14
C TRP A 55 -5.71 -0.52 14.34
N GLN A 56 -6.99 -0.31 14.67
CA GLN A 56 -7.43 0.44 15.86
C GLN A 56 -6.88 1.87 15.94
N GLY A 57 -6.53 2.48 14.81
CA GLY A 57 -6.00 3.85 14.77
C GLY A 57 -4.51 3.96 15.11
N ILE A 58 -3.77 2.85 15.20
CA ILE A 58 -2.36 2.84 15.60
C ILE A 58 -1.44 3.34 14.46
N PRO A 59 -1.43 2.74 13.25
CA PRO A 59 -0.62 3.23 12.15
C PRO A 59 -1.16 4.54 11.58
N LYS A 60 -0.27 5.30 10.92
CA LYS A 60 -0.68 6.50 10.17
C LYS A 60 -1.18 6.09 8.78
N PRO A 61 -2.23 6.73 8.24
CA PRO A 61 -2.61 6.55 6.84
C PRO A 61 -1.44 6.85 5.89
N ALA A 62 -1.19 5.98 4.93
CA ALA A 62 -0.16 6.16 3.92
C ALA A 62 -0.70 6.89 2.69
N CYS A 63 0.16 7.60 1.98
CA CYS A 63 -0.21 8.33 0.75
C CYS A 63 0.86 8.30 -0.34
N SER A 64 1.93 7.51 -0.13
CA SER A 64 3.10 7.45 -0.98
C SER A 64 3.64 6.02 -1.08
N PRO A 65 4.35 5.65 -2.16
CA PRO A 65 5.09 4.39 -2.21
C PRO A 65 6.23 4.30 -1.18
N LEU A 66 6.64 5.41 -0.59
CA LEU A 66 7.62 5.48 0.49
C LEU A 66 6.91 5.82 1.81
N THR A 67 7.23 5.10 2.88
CA THR A 67 6.77 5.43 4.24
C THR A 67 7.35 6.77 4.70
N ALA A 68 6.65 7.48 5.61
CA ALA A 68 7.00 8.83 6.03
C ALA A 68 8.41 9.01 6.63
N VAL A 69 9.03 7.94 7.13
CA VAL A 69 10.39 7.95 7.71
C VAL A 69 11.51 7.82 6.66
N MET A 70 11.17 7.57 5.39
CA MET A 70 12.16 7.33 4.33
C MET A 70 12.80 8.62 3.82
N PHE A 71 14.10 8.55 3.51
CA PHE A 71 14.73 9.57 2.66
C PHE A 71 13.98 9.64 1.32
N GLY A 72 13.73 10.86 0.85
CA GLY A 72 12.99 11.08 -0.40
C GLY A 72 11.47 11.12 -0.23
N TYR A 73 10.90 10.76 0.92
CA TYR A 73 9.46 10.91 1.16
C TYR A 73 9.01 12.37 0.93
N ASP A 74 7.88 12.52 0.23
CA ASP A 74 7.26 13.81 -0.02
C ASP A 74 5.82 13.85 0.53
N ALA A 75 5.59 14.66 1.57
CA ALA A 75 4.27 14.82 2.18
C ALA A 75 3.23 15.46 1.24
N ALA A 76 3.64 16.15 0.16
CA ALA A 76 2.71 16.71 -0.82
C ALA A 76 1.85 15.63 -1.50
N THR A 77 2.35 14.39 -1.56
CA THR A 77 1.63 13.21 -2.07
C THR A 77 0.29 12.98 -1.38
N CYS A 78 0.19 13.30 -0.08
CA CYS A 78 -1.03 13.16 0.71
C CYS A 78 -2.18 14.09 0.28
N SER A 79 -1.89 15.12 -0.52
CA SER A 79 -2.91 16.05 -1.03
C SER A 79 -3.47 15.65 -2.39
N VAL A 80 -2.92 14.63 -3.05
CA VAL A 80 -3.31 14.24 -4.42
C VAL A 80 -4.66 13.53 -4.44
N TYR A 81 -4.85 12.56 -3.54
CA TYR A 81 -6.09 11.81 -3.40
C TYR A 81 -6.57 11.88 -1.95
N ARG A 82 -7.86 12.18 -1.81
CA ARG A 82 -8.62 12.04 -0.57
C ARG A 82 -9.81 11.11 -0.82
N TYR A 83 -10.43 10.60 0.23
CA TYR A 83 -11.67 9.86 0.08
C TYR A 83 -12.78 10.77 -0.43
N ASP A 84 -13.30 10.45 -1.61
CA ASP A 84 -14.39 11.16 -2.27
C ASP A 84 -15.14 10.17 -3.19
N PRO A 85 -16.08 9.37 -2.64
CA PRO A 85 -16.77 8.35 -3.42
C PRO A 85 -17.63 8.94 -4.54
N LYS A 86 -18.03 10.22 -4.43
CA LYS A 86 -18.73 10.92 -5.51
C LYS A 86 -17.78 11.14 -6.69
N LYS A 87 -16.59 11.68 -6.43
CA LYS A 87 -15.56 11.86 -7.47
C LYS A 87 -15.11 10.54 -8.10
N ALA A 88 -15.01 9.47 -7.29
CA ALA A 88 -14.78 8.12 -7.81
C ALA A 88 -15.87 7.69 -8.79
N GLY A 89 -17.15 7.92 -8.44
CA GLY A 89 -18.29 7.68 -9.31
C GLY A 89 -18.23 8.48 -10.62
N GLU A 90 -17.93 9.78 -10.54
CA GLU A 90 -17.78 10.66 -11.70
C GLU A 90 -16.71 10.15 -12.69
N MET A 91 -15.54 9.73 -12.19
CA MET A 91 -14.49 9.15 -13.03
C MET A 91 -14.92 7.88 -13.75
N LEU A 92 -15.68 7.02 -13.06
CA LEU A 92 -16.24 5.81 -13.66
C LEU A 92 -17.30 6.15 -14.71
N ASP A 93 -18.13 7.16 -14.46
CA ASP A 93 -19.12 7.67 -15.40
C ASP A 93 -18.49 8.24 -16.68
N GLU A 94 -17.39 8.99 -16.55
CA GLU A 94 -16.58 9.50 -17.67
C GLU A 94 -15.87 8.38 -18.44
N ALA A 95 -15.51 7.28 -17.76
CA ALA A 95 -14.96 6.08 -18.37
C ALA A 95 -16.02 5.21 -19.08
N GLY A 96 -17.29 5.59 -19.00
CA GLY A 96 -18.43 4.90 -19.63
C GLY A 96 -19.01 3.76 -18.79
N TRP A 97 -18.57 3.59 -17.54
CA TRP A 97 -19.12 2.62 -16.61
C TRP A 97 -20.38 3.19 -15.96
N LYS A 98 -21.56 2.72 -16.38
CA LYS A 98 -22.84 3.19 -15.86
C LYS A 98 -23.39 2.25 -14.82
N MET A 99 -24.05 2.78 -13.79
CA MET A 99 -24.65 1.94 -12.75
C MET A 99 -25.63 0.95 -13.39
N GLY A 100 -25.40 -0.34 -13.16
CA GLY A 100 -26.21 -1.43 -13.67
C GLY A 100 -27.09 -2.05 -12.59
N PRO A 101 -27.74 -3.17 -12.91
CA PRO A 101 -28.50 -3.97 -11.95
C PRO A 101 -27.63 -4.42 -10.77
N ALA A 102 -28.26 -4.67 -9.62
CA ALA A 102 -27.58 -5.10 -8.40
C ALA A 102 -26.48 -4.14 -7.87
N GLY A 103 -26.49 -2.88 -8.31
CA GLY A 103 -25.54 -1.86 -7.86
C GLY A 103 -24.12 -2.05 -8.39
N VAL A 104 -23.93 -2.81 -9.46
CA VAL A 104 -22.62 -2.98 -10.12
C VAL A 104 -22.62 -2.22 -11.43
N ARG A 105 -21.60 -1.41 -11.68
CA ARG A 105 -21.47 -0.66 -12.92
C ARG A 105 -21.20 -1.59 -14.10
N ARG A 106 -21.68 -1.22 -15.29
CA ARG A 106 -21.50 -1.97 -16.53
C ARG A 106 -21.05 -1.07 -17.68
N LYS A 107 -20.28 -1.65 -18.58
CA LYS A 107 -19.82 -1.04 -19.84
C LYS A 107 -19.72 -2.16 -20.89
N ASP A 108 -20.28 -1.93 -22.07
CA ASP A 108 -20.23 -2.87 -23.20
C ASP A 108 -20.67 -4.31 -22.82
N GLY A 109 -21.72 -4.41 -21.99
CA GLY A 109 -22.28 -5.69 -21.51
C GLY A 109 -21.48 -6.37 -20.39
N GLN A 110 -20.33 -5.83 -19.99
CA GLN A 110 -19.48 -6.39 -18.92
C GLN A 110 -19.71 -5.67 -17.59
N ASP A 111 -19.59 -6.40 -16.49
CA ASP A 111 -19.61 -5.84 -15.14
C ASP A 111 -18.24 -5.25 -14.77
N LEU A 112 -18.24 -4.17 -13.99
CA LEU A 112 -17.02 -3.61 -13.40
C LEU A 112 -16.58 -4.48 -12.23
N ALA A 113 -15.94 -5.60 -12.55
CA ALA A 113 -15.46 -6.58 -11.60
C ALA A 113 -13.94 -6.66 -11.60
N LEU A 114 -13.34 -6.63 -10.42
CA LEU A 114 -11.89 -6.69 -10.22
C LEU A 114 -11.52 -7.91 -9.37
N ALA A 115 -10.63 -8.75 -9.89
CA ALA A 115 -10.10 -9.88 -9.13
C ALA A 115 -8.97 -9.40 -8.19
N LEU A 116 -9.24 -9.44 -6.88
CA LEU A 116 -8.27 -9.16 -5.83
C LEU A 116 -7.69 -10.46 -5.28
N TYR A 117 -6.41 -10.69 -5.56
CA TYR A 117 -5.66 -11.82 -5.02
C TYR A 117 -4.93 -11.40 -3.76
N TYR A 118 -5.01 -12.23 -2.72
CA TYR A 118 -4.32 -11.98 -1.46
C TYR A 118 -3.93 -13.30 -0.80
N ARG A 119 -2.96 -13.23 0.12
CA ARG A 119 -2.63 -14.41 0.93
C ARG A 119 -3.65 -14.57 2.05
N SER A 120 -4.38 -15.68 2.06
CA SER A 120 -5.37 -15.99 3.10
C SER A 120 -4.75 -16.41 4.43
N ASP A 121 -3.45 -16.72 4.44
CA ASP A 121 -2.67 -16.99 5.67
C ASP A 121 -2.24 -15.72 6.42
N ASN A 122 -2.56 -14.53 5.89
CA ASN A 122 -2.33 -13.25 6.53
C ASN A 122 -3.68 -12.60 6.88
N SER A 123 -3.92 -12.38 8.18
CA SER A 123 -5.17 -11.82 8.69
C SER A 123 -5.38 -10.36 8.29
N ASP A 124 -4.32 -9.55 8.22
CA ASP A 124 -4.41 -8.15 7.78
C ASP A 124 -4.83 -8.08 6.31
N PHE A 125 -4.27 -8.95 5.46
CA PHE A 125 -4.69 -9.06 4.06
C PHE A 125 -6.17 -9.44 3.92
N THR A 126 -6.64 -10.38 4.74
CA THR A 126 -8.06 -10.79 4.73
C THR A 126 -8.98 -9.65 5.18
N ALA A 127 -8.59 -8.91 6.22
CA ALA A 127 -9.33 -7.76 6.71
C ALA A 127 -9.35 -6.61 5.68
N MET A 128 -8.20 -6.28 5.08
CA MET A 128 -8.10 -5.25 4.03
C MET A 128 -8.93 -5.63 2.80
N ALA A 129 -8.91 -6.89 2.37
CA ALA A 129 -9.69 -7.37 1.24
C ALA A 129 -11.20 -7.16 1.44
N THR A 130 -11.71 -7.56 2.61
CA THR A 130 -13.12 -7.39 2.97
C THR A 130 -13.49 -5.92 3.11
N PHE A 131 -12.62 -5.11 3.71
CA PHE A 131 -12.82 -3.68 3.84
C PHE A 131 -12.92 -3.00 2.47
N LEU A 132 -12.00 -3.28 1.56
CA LEU A 132 -12.02 -2.74 0.19
C LEU A 132 -13.28 -3.16 -0.57
N GLN A 133 -13.72 -4.41 -0.44
CA GLN A 133 -14.97 -4.86 -1.04
C GLN A 133 -16.16 -3.99 -0.57
N SER A 134 -16.21 -3.63 0.72
CA SER A 134 -17.26 -2.77 1.27
C SER A 134 -17.16 -1.30 0.82
N MET A 135 -15.94 -0.78 0.65
CA MET A 135 -15.71 0.62 0.25
C MET A 135 -16.04 0.86 -1.23
N TYR A 136 -15.80 -0.15 -2.06
CA TYR A 136 -15.95 -0.06 -3.50
C TYR A 136 -17.36 -0.43 -3.99
N GLN A 137 -18.15 -1.15 -3.19
CA GLN A 137 -19.52 -1.52 -3.53
C GLN A 137 -20.43 -0.29 -3.76
N PRO A 138 -20.43 0.78 -2.93
CA PRO A 138 -21.27 1.96 -3.16
C PRO A 138 -20.97 2.72 -4.45
N ILE A 139 -19.73 2.64 -4.95
CA ILE A 139 -19.35 3.26 -6.23
C ILE A 139 -19.55 2.30 -7.43
N GLY A 140 -20.06 1.10 -7.17
CA GLY A 140 -20.44 0.10 -8.15
C GLY A 140 -19.28 -0.69 -8.76
N ILE A 141 -18.16 -0.81 -8.04
CA ILE A 141 -17.09 -1.73 -8.39
C ILE A 141 -17.28 -3.02 -7.58
N ARG A 142 -17.42 -4.17 -8.26
CA ARG A 142 -17.43 -5.48 -7.63
C ARG A 142 -15.99 -5.95 -7.40
N ILE A 143 -15.64 -6.34 -6.17
CA ILE A 143 -14.35 -6.97 -5.87
C ILE A 143 -14.57 -8.46 -5.65
N ASP A 144 -13.95 -9.27 -6.51
CA ASP A 144 -13.95 -10.72 -6.41
C ASP A 144 -12.72 -11.15 -5.59
N LEU A 145 -12.97 -11.62 -4.37
CA LEU A 145 -11.93 -11.96 -3.39
C LEU A 145 -11.34 -13.35 -3.65
N ASN A 146 -10.04 -13.41 -3.96
CA ASN A 146 -9.30 -14.62 -4.27
C ASN A 146 -8.20 -14.87 -3.21
N GLY A 147 -8.61 -15.37 -2.05
CA GLY A 147 -7.69 -15.72 -0.96
C GLY A 147 -7.03 -17.08 -1.20
N LEU A 148 -5.69 -17.10 -1.29
CA LEU A 148 -4.91 -18.31 -1.55
C LEU A 148 -3.80 -18.51 -0.52
N ALA A 149 -3.41 -19.77 -0.29
CA ALA A 149 -2.17 -20.09 0.42
C ALA A 149 -0.95 -19.58 -0.37
N GLN A 150 0.16 -19.31 0.33
CA GLN A 150 1.31 -18.57 -0.20
C GLN A 150 1.80 -19.01 -1.58
N ALA A 151 2.02 -20.31 -1.80
CA ALA A 151 2.51 -20.83 -3.09
C ALA A 151 1.52 -20.57 -4.24
N GLY A 152 0.23 -20.85 -4.01
CA GLY A 152 -0.83 -20.59 -4.97
C GLY A 152 -1.00 -19.10 -5.28
N TYR A 153 -0.95 -18.25 -4.24
CA TYR A 153 -0.97 -16.80 -4.37
C TYR A 153 0.15 -16.31 -5.30
N PHE A 154 1.40 -16.70 -5.02
CA PHE A 154 2.53 -16.25 -5.82
C PHE A 154 2.46 -16.74 -7.27
N ASN A 155 1.98 -17.95 -7.52
CA ASN A 155 1.77 -18.45 -8.88
C ASN A 155 0.72 -17.62 -9.64
N ALA A 156 -0.39 -17.28 -8.99
CA ALA A 156 -1.45 -16.46 -9.59
C ALA A 156 -0.99 -15.03 -9.92
N VAL A 157 -0.31 -14.35 -8.99
CA VAL A 157 0.16 -12.98 -9.24
C VAL A 157 1.37 -12.91 -10.17
N ARG A 158 2.21 -13.95 -10.23
CA ARG A 158 3.29 -14.09 -11.24
C ARG A 158 2.75 -14.27 -12.64
N SER A 159 1.73 -15.11 -12.80
CA SER A 159 1.06 -15.31 -14.08
C SER A 159 0.17 -14.13 -14.51
N GLY A 160 -0.14 -13.19 -13.62
CA GLY A 160 -0.90 -11.98 -13.94
C GLY A 160 -2.41 -12.18 -13.93
N GLN A 161 -2.88 -13.17 -13.16
CA GLN A 161 -4.32 -13.43 -13.04
C GLN A 161 -5.06 -12.29 -12.33
N HIS A 162 -4.37 -11.52 -11.50
CA HIS A 162 -4.92 -10.44 -10.69
C HIS A 162 -5.20 -9.16 -11.49
N ASN A 163 -6.28 -8.47 -11.11
CA ASN A 163 -6.38 -7.02 -11.29
C ASN A 163 -5.67 -6.31 -10.14
N LEU A 164 -5.84 -6.81 -8.91
CA LEU A 164 -5.38 -6.19 -7.68
C LEU A 164 -4.63 -7.21 -6.81
N GLN A 165 -3.56 -6.79 -6.15
CA GLN A 165 -2.88 -7.60 -5.12
C GLN A 165 -2.24 -6.72 -4.05
N PHE A 166 -2.07 -7.23 -2.83
CA PHE A 166 -1.45 -6.46 -1.75
C PHE A 166 0.06 -6.47 -1.77
N TRP A 167 0.64 -5.37 -1.31
CA TRP A 167 2.08 -5.22 -1.12
C TRP A 167 2.38 -4.51 0.19
N TRP A 168 3.49 -4.90 0.81
CA TRP A 168 4.23 -4.16 1.82
C TRP A 168 5.65 -4.73 1.84
N ASP A 169 6.66 -3.92 2.13
CA ASP A 169 8.04 -4.38 2.32
C ASP A 169 8.83 -3.39 3.16
N THR A 170 9.82 -3.87 3.90
CA THR A 170 10.71 -3.04 4.70
C THR A 170 12.06 -2.89 4.02
N ARG A 171 12.46 -1.64 3.75
CA ARG A 171 13.71 -1.28 3.07
C ARG A 171 14.16 0.08 3.55
N THR A 172 15.46 0.29 3.63
CA THR A 172 16.02 1.52 4.19
C THR A 172 16.47 2.51 3.12
N ASP A 173 16.64 2.06 1.87
CA ASP A 173 16.95 2.92 0.73
C ASP A 173 15.73 3.08 -0.20
N PRO A 174 15.38 4.30 -0.63
CA PRO A 174 14.23 4.55 -1.50
C PRO A 174 14.35 3.96 -2.92
N ASP A 175 15.51 3.50 -3.38
CA ASP A 175 15.64 2.74 -4.63
C ASP A 175 14.84 1.42 -4.60
N MET A 176 14.28 1.03 -3.45
CA MET A 176 13.30 -0.05 -3.39
C MET A 176 12.11 0.12 -4.37
N VAL A 177 11.80 1.35 -4.80
CA VAL A 177 10.82 1.62 -5.87
C VAL A 177 11.17 0.94 -7.19
N ARG A 178 12.46 0.67 -7.46
CA ARG A 178 12.94 -0.12 -8.61
C ARG A 178 12.34 -1.52 -8.62
N MET A 179 12.23 -2.17 -7.45
CA MET A 179 11.59 -3.48 -7.36
C MET A 179 10.11 -3.41 -7.76
N LEU A 180 9.43 -2.31 -7.45
CA LEU A 180 7.98 -2.17 -7.61
C LEU A 180 7.55 -1.63 -8.98
N LEU A 181 8.40 -0.81 -9.62
CA LEU A 181 8.00 0.04 -10.75
C LEU A 181 8.87 -0.12 -12.00
N TYR A 182 10.06 -0.70 -11.88
CA TYR A 182 10.98 -0.81 -13.02
C TYR A 182 10.46 -1.81 -14.07
N SER A 183 10.52 -1.45 -15.35
CA SER A 183 9.86 -2.19 -16.43
C SER A 183 10.38 -3.63 -16.60
N ALA A 184 11.67 -3.87 -16.35
CA ALA A 184 12.25 -5.22 -16.44
C ALA A 184 11.63 -6.19 -15.42
N ASN A 185 11.06 -5.68 -14.32
CA ASN A 185 10.43 -6.51 -13.28
C ASN A 185 8.95 -6.83 -13.58
N ALA A 186 8.36 -6.27 -14.64
CA ALA A 186 6.91 -6.37 -14.91
C ALA A 186 6.46 -7.75 -15.43
N ASN A 187 7.38 -8.56 -15.96
CA ASN A 187 7.08 -9.87 -16.55
C ASN A 187 7.19 -10.99 -15.51
N GLY A 188 6.30 -10.98 -14.51
CA GLY A 188 6.27 -12.00 -13.44
C GLY A 188 7.30 -11.77 -12.32
N GLY A 189 8.13 -10.74 -12.42
CA GLY A 189 9.02 -10.27 -11.36
C GLY A 189 8.28 -9.52 -10.24
N THR A 190 8.99 -8.65 -9.52
CA THR A 190 8.47 -7.94 -8.35
C THR A 190 7.52 -6.78 -8.68
N ASN A 191 7.56 -6.25 -9.90
CA ASN A 191 6.60 -5.25 -10.36
C ASN A 191 5.28 -5.94 -10.74
N ARG A 192 4.45 -6.19 -9.72
CA ARG A 192 3.12 -6.79 -9.86
C ARG A 192 2.09 -5.86 -10.51
N ASN A 193 2.42 -4.59 -10.69
CA ASN A 193 1.57 -3.65 -11.43
C ASN A 193 1.58 -3.95 -12.94
N ARG A 194 2.54 -4.76 -13.42
CA ARG A 194 2.84 -4.96 -14.86
C ARG A 194 3.11 -3.65 -15.60
N TYR A 195 3.46 -2.62 -14.85
CA TYR A 195 3.69 -1.27 -15.33
C TYR A 195 5.03 -1.20 -16.08
N LYS A 196 5.04 -0.63 -17.27
CA LYS A 196 6.25 -0.38 -18.06
C LYS A 196 6.21 1.04 -18.59
N ASN A 197 7.22 1.84 -18.25
CA ASN A 197 7.30 3.23 -18.67
C ASN A 197 8.76 3.70 -18.68
N ALA A 198 9.25 4.09 -19.86
CA ALA A 198 10.65 4.48 -20.03
C ALA A 198 11.04 5.75 -19.24
N GLU A 199 10.09 6.67 -19.02
CA GLU A 199 10.32 7.85 -18.19
C GLU A 199 10.45 7.46 -16.70
N MET A 200 9.63 6.53 -16.22
CA MET A 200 9.77 5.99 -14.85
C MET A 200 11.12 5.28 -14.68
N ASP A 201 11.50 4.43 -15.62
CA ASP A 201 12.79 3.74 -15.58
C ASP A 201 13.94 4.74 -15.54
N LYS A 202 13.89 5.78 -16.39
CA LYS A 202 14.88 6.86 -16.39
C LYS A 202 14.95 7.61 -15.07
N LEU A 203 13.81 7.96 -14.46
CA LEU A 203 13.79 8.64 -13.16
C LEU A 203 14.45 7.78 -12.08
N ILE A 204 14.17 6.48 -12.07
CA ILE A 204 14.75 5.52 -11.12
C ILE A 204 16.26 5.40 -11.33
N ASP A 205 16.73 5.30 -12.57
CA ASP A 205 18.15 5.22 -12.90
C ASP A 205 18.91 6.52 -12.57
N ASP A 206 18.34 7.68 -12.89
CA ASP A 206 18.92 8.98 -12.56
C ASP A 206 18.99 9.17 -11.03
N ALA A 207 18.00 8.68 -10.27
CA ALA A 207 17.97 8.76 -8.81
C ALA A 207 19.03 7.86 -8.17
N ALA A 208 19.26 6.67 -8.72
CA ALA A 208 20.30 5.75 -8.26
C ALA A 208 21.71 6.20 -8.68
N GLY A 209 21.84 6.88 -9.83
CA GLY A 209 23.14 7.31 -10.39
C GLY A 209 23.69 8.63 -9.84
N THR A 210 22.93 9.37 -9.01
CA THR A 210 23.36 10.67 -8.48
C THR A 210 23.81 10.62 -7.02
N THR A 211 24.90 11.32 -6.70
CA THR A 211 25.42 11.48 -5.33
C THR A 211 24.97 12.79 -4.67
N ASP A 212 24.31 13.69 -5.40
CA ASP A 212 23.76 14.94 -4.86
C ASP A 212 22.44 14.64 -4.12
N PRO A 213 22.38 14.81 -2.79
CA PRO A 213 21.18 14.49 -2.01
C PRO A 213 19.96 15.37 -2.35
N VAL A 214 20.17 16.61 -2.79
CA VAL A 214 19.06 17.51 -3.18
C VAL A 214 18.46 17.03 -4.49
N ARG A 215 19.31 16.74 -5.48
CA ARG A 215 18.88 16.16 -6.76
C ARG A 215 18.20 14.81 -6.57
N ARG A 216 18.78 13.93 -5.75
CA ARG A 216 18.24 12.60 -5.46
C ARG A 216 16.85 12.68 -4.83
N LYS A 217 16.65 13.57 -3.85
CA LYS A 217 15.34 13.81 -3.23
C LYS A 217 14.30 14.28 -4.24
N ARG A 218 14.66 15.23 -5.11
CA ARG A 218 13.76 15.73 -6.16
C ARG A 218 13.31 14.62 -7.11
N LEU A 219 14.21 13.75 -7.53
CA LEU A 219 13.88 12.61 -8.41
C LEU A 219 12.90 11.64 -7.74
N TYR A 220 13.08 11.34 -6.44
CA TYR A 220 12.10 10.53 -5.70
C TYR A 220 10.74 11.23 -5.53
N THR A 221 10.69 12.55 -5.35
CA THR A 221 9.43 13.31 -5.41
C THR A 221 8.74 13.12 -6.75
N GLU A 222 9.47 13.24 -7.86
CA GLU A 222 8.91 13.07 -9.22
C GLU A 222 8.40 11.63 -9.44
N ILE A 223 9.12 10.61 -8.96
CA ILE A 223 8.68 9.20 -8.97
C ILE A 223 7.37 9.03 -8.20
N GLN A 224 7.29 9.51 -6.95
CA GLN A 224 6.08 9.40 -6.12
C GLN A 224 4.88 10.06 -6.78
N MET A 225 5.05 11.27 -7.33
CA MET A 225 3.97 11.98 -8.01
C MET A 225 3.54 11.28 -9.30
N LYS A 226 4.47 10.69 -10.06
CA LYS A 226 4.14 9.92 -11.26
C LYS A 226 3.34 8.65 -10.92
N VAL A 227 3.71 7.93 -9.86
CA VAL A 227 2.94 6.78 -9.35
C VAL A 227 1.49 7.15 -9.05
N LEU A 228 1.27 8.27 -8.38
CA LEU A 228 -0.08 8.76 -8.04
C LEU A 228 -0.86 9.23 -9.27
N ARG A 229 -0.23 10.01 -10.17
CA ARG A 229 -0.88 10.47 -11.40
C ARG A 229 -1.35 9.31 -12.28
N GLU A 230 -0.57 8.24 -12.34
CA GLU A 230 -0.87 7.06 -13.15
C GLU A 230 -1.65 5.98 -12.38
N ALA A 231 -1.92 6.23 -11.09
CA ALA A 231 -2.71 5.41 -10.17
C ALA A 231 -2.30 3.92 -10.21
N VAL A 232 -1.00 3.64 -10.25
CA VAL A 232 -0.49 2.27 -10.37
C VAL A 232 -0.54 1.50 -9.05
N MET A 233 -0.60 2.21 -7.92
CA MET A 233 -0.72 1.64 -6.58
C MET A 233 -1.67 2.50 -5.74
N VAL A 234 -2.39 1.88 -4.80
CA VAL A 234 -3.24 2.54 -3.79
C VAL A 234 -2.61 2.30 -2.41
N PHE A 235 -2.36 3.37 -1.65
CA PHE A 235 -1.69 3.29 -0.34
C PHE A 235 -2.69 3.31 0.81
N PHE A 236 -2.41 2.59 1.90
CA PHE A 236 -3.34 2.43 3.03
C PHE A 236 -2.76 2.91 4.35
N ALA A 237 -1.65 2.32 4.81
CA ALA A 237 -1.08 2.58 6.13
C ALA A 237 0.44 2.38 6.18
N ASP A 238 1.14 3.25 6.90
CA ASP A 238 2.56 3.08 7.19
C ASP A 238 2.72 2.03 8.31
N PRO A 239 3.51 0.97 8.08
CA PRO A 239 3.71 -0.10 9.06
C PRO A 239 4.56 0.40 10.22
N LEU A 240 4.30 -0.15 11.40
CA LEU A 240 5.11 0.05 12.58
C LEU A 240 5.24 -1.27 13.34
N ASN A 241 6.28 -1.38 14.15
CA ASN A 241 6.36 -2.40 15.18
C ASN A 241 5.94 -1.84 16.52
N VAL A 242 5.23 -2.67 17.30
CA VAL A 242 4.86 -2.38 18.68
C VAL A 242 5.37 -3.51 19.56
N PHE A 243 6.27 -3.17 20.48
CA PHE A 243 6.72 -4.08 21.53
C PHE A 243 6.19 -3.61 22.87
N ALA A 244 5.90 -4.55 23.77
CA ALA A 244 5.40 -4.28 25.10
C ALA A 244 6.31 -4.95 26.14
N TYR A 245 6.63 -4.25 27.21
CA TYR A 245 7.38 -4.83 28.32
C TYR A 245 6.86 -4.34 29.68
N GLN A 246 7.14 -5.12 30.72
CA GLN A 246 6.79 -4.79 32.11
C GLN A 246 7.70 -3.67 32.62
N LYS A 247 7.16 -2.45 32.72
CA LYS A 247 7.91 -1.24 33.05
C LYS A 247 8.65 -1.32 34.39
N ALA A 248 8.04 -2.00 35.38
CA ALA A 248 8.63 -2.15 36.70
C ALA A 248 9.75 -3.20 36.76
N LYS A 249 9.79 -4.13 35.80
CA LYS A 249 10.66 -5.32 35.84
C LYS A 249 11.78 -5.28 34.81
N VAL A 250 11.59 -4.62 33.68
CA VAL A 250 12.56 -4.60 32.58
C VAL A 250 13.04 -3.18 32.37
N MET A 251 14.34 -2.98 32.44
CA MET A 251 15.01 -1.70 32.22
C MET A 251 15.87 -1.79 30.96
N GLY A 252 15.98 -0.69 30.22
CA GLY A 252 16.92 -0.58 29.09
C GLY A 252 16.53 -1.20 27.73
N PRO A 253 15.32 -1.76 27.45
CA PRO A 253 15.03 -2.21 26.10
C PRO A 253 14.88 -1.01 25.18
N VAL A 254 15.59 -1.03 24.04
CA VAL A 254 15.49 -0.02 22.99
C VAL A 254 15.23 -0.70 21.65
N LEU A 255 14.68 0.03 20.68
CA LEU A 255 14.58 -0.47 19.31
C LEU A 255 15.88 -0.21 18.57
N ASP A 256 16.24 -1.09 17.63
CA ASP A 256 17.28 -0.79 16.66
C ASP A 256 16.88 0.40 15.76
N TRP A 257 17.84 0.94 15.01
CA TRP A 257 17.63 2.09 14.14
C TRP A 257 16.59 1.86 13.04
N SER A 258 16.31 0.58 12.72
CA SER A 258 15.30 0.19 11.73
C SER A 258 13.91 -0.05 12.33
N ALA A 259 13.79 0.06 13.66
CA ALA A 259 12.61 -0.33 14.44
C ALA A 259 12.18 -1.80 14.28
N THR A 260 13.02 -2.65 13.69
CA THR A 260 12.67 -4.05 13.40
C THR A 260 12.88 -4.94 14.63
N ASN A 261 13.94 -4.68 15.41
CA ASN A 261 14.33 -5.52 16.53
C ASN A 261 14.38 -4.73 17.85
N VAL A 262 14.07 -5.42 18.95
CA VAL A 262 14.39 -4.92 20.30
C VAL A 262 15.82 -5.33 20.63
N LEU A 263 16.65 -4.34 20.94
CA LEU A 263 18.00 -4.56 21.44
C LEU A 263 17.92 -4.81 22.95
N LEU A 264 18.39 -5.99 23.35
CA LEU A 264 18.38 -6.46 24.74
C LEU A 264 19.76 -6.53 25.37
N HIS A 265 20.83 -6.17 24.64
CA HIS A 265 22.21 -6.28 25.14
C HIS A 265 22.46 -5.36 26.36
N ASP A 266 21.78 -4.22 26.41
CA ASP A 266 21.81 -3.29 27.55
C ASP A 266 20.56 -3.38 28.44
N ALA A 267 19.70 -4.40 28.23
CA ALA A 267 18.49 -4.57 29.04
C ALA A 267 18.75 -5.48 30.24
N TRP A 268 18.14 -5.14 31.39
CA TRP A 268 18.24 -5.97 32.60
C TRP A 268 16.93 -6.05 33.37
N LEU A 269 16.84 -7.08 34.23
CA LEU A 269 15.72 -7.23 35.14
C LEU A 269 15.96 -6.46 36.43
N LYS A 270 15.02 -5.60 36.80
CA LYS A 270 14.97 -4.96 38.12
C LYS A 270 14.51 -6.01 39.14
N ARG A 271 15.36 -6.28 40.12
CA ARG A 271 15.04 -7.15 41.26
C ARG A 271 14.10 -6.45 42.24
#